data_AF-A0A7R9F7Y4-F1
#
_entry.id   AF-A0A7R9F7Y4-F1
#
_cell.length_a   1.000
_cell.length_b   1.000
_cell.length_c   1.000
_cell.angle_alpha   90.00
_cell.angle_beta   90.00
_cell.angle_gamma   90.00
#
_symmetry.space_group_name_H-M   'P 1'
#
loop_
_entity.id
_entity.type
_entity.pdbx_description
1 polymer ?
#
loop_
_entity_poly.entity_id
_entity_poly.type
_entity_poly.pdbx_seq_one_letter_code
_entity_poly.pdbx_strand_id
1 'polypeptide(L)'
;MLRKRISFKTYEERKEAALKILKESAQIKAFFTRIAPKVAKFDSPFEIINALAEVLKCEDAEMLSLDLHNLIDKYPDVTQDHLTQLIALRGDLSKSEVRDMVSYVVQSEQTKNRPPAPKSIFSQL
;
A
#
# COMPACT_ATOMS: atom_id res chain seq x y z
N MET A 1 0.58 -5.38 -8.52
CA MET A 1 0.27 -3.93 -8.62
C MET A 1 1.54 -3.11 -8.81
N LEU A 2 2.54 -3.26 -7.92
CA LEU A 2 3.77 -2.47 -7.91
C LEU A 2 4.72 -2.67 -9.11
N ARG A 3 4.66 -3.81 -9.81
CA ARG A 3 5.53 -4.10 -10.99
C ARG A 3 5.04 -3.54 -12.34
N LYS A 4 3.78 -3.07 -12.46
CA LYS A 4 3.26 -2.53 -13.73
C LYS A 4 3.31 -1.00 -13.73
N ARG A 5 3.89 -0.39 -14.77
CA ARG A 5 3.90 1.07 -14.99
C ARG A 5 2.51 1.55 -15.45
N ILE A 6 1.56 1.60 -14.53
CA ILE A 6 0.27 2.28 -14.72
C ILE A 6 0.34 3.55 -13.87
N SER A 7 -0.02 4.70 -14.43
CA SER A 7 -0.17 5.94 -13.69
C SER A 7 -1.58 6.46 -13.91
N PHE A 8 -2.30 6.76 -12.84
CA PHE A 8 -3.58 7.45 -12.93
C PHE A 8 -3.31 8.95 -13.18
N LYS A 9 -4.03 9.57 -14.10
CA LYS A 9 -3.82 10.97 -14.49
C LYS A 9 -4.73 11.91 -13.73
N THR A 10 -5.82 11.39 -13.16
CA THR A 10 -6.81 12.18 -12.42
C THR A 10 -7.13 11.54 -11.08
N TYR A 11 -7.63 12.34 -10.14
CA TYR A 11 -8.13 11.83 -8.87
C TYR A 11 -9.29 10.84 -9.06
N GLU A 12 -10.21 11.09 -9.98
CA GLU A 12 -11.33 10.19 -10.24
C GLU A 12 -10.86 8.81 -10.75
N GLU A 13 -9.87 8.77 -11.64
CA GLU A 13 -9.26 7.50 -12.08
C GLU A 13 -8.62 6.74 -10.91
N ARG A 14 -7.92 7.45 -10.00
CA ARG A 14 -7.34 6.84 -8.79
C ARG A 14 -8.40 6.27 -7.88
N LYS A 15 -9.46 7.04 -7.63
CA LYS A 15 -10.59 6.68 -6.77
C LYS A 15 -11.34 5.48 -7.33
N GLU A 16 -11.65 5.46 -8.62
CA GLU A 16 -12.32 4.33 -9.28
C GLU A 16 -11.46 3.07 -9.20
N ALA A 17 -10.15 3.18 -9.48
CA ALA A 17 -9.23 2.05 -9.38
C ALA A 17 -9.13 1.51 -7.94
N ALA A 18 -9.01 2.38 -6.95
CA ALA A 18 -8.99 1.99 -5.54
C ALA A 18 -10.30 1.29 -5.12
N LEU A 19 -11.46 1.82 -5.49
CA LEU A 19 -12.76 1.21 -5.21
C LEU A 19 -12.89 -0.17 -5.87
N LYS A 20 -12.38 -0.31 -7.10
CA LYS A 20 -12.35 -1.60 -7.79
C LYS A 20 -11.45 -2.60 -7.07
N ILE A 21 -10.25 -2.19 -6.65
CA ILE A 21 -9.31 -3.04 -5.89
C ILE A 21 -9.95 -3.49 -4.57
N LEU A 22 -10.59 -2.59 -3.83
CA LEU A 22 -11.29 -2.92 -2.58
C LEU A 22 -12.41 -3.94 -2.81
N LYS A 23 -13.22 -3.74 -3.87
CA LYS A 23 -14.29 -4.67 -4.24
C LYS A 23 -13.75 -6.06 -4.61
N GLU A 24 -12.72 -6.12 -5.46
CA GLU A 24 -12.11 -7.38 -5.88
C GLU A 24 -11.44 -8.09 -4.69
N SER A 25 -10.73 -7.35 -3.83
CA SER A 25 -10.14 -7.85 -2.58
C SER A 25 -11.19 -8.51 -1.69
N ALA A 26 -12.34 -7.85 -1.49
CA ALA A 26 -13.45 -8.38 -0.71
C ALA A 26 -14.06 -9.65 -1.34
N GLN A 27 -14.22 -9.69 -2.66
CA GLN A 27 -14.73 -10.86 -3.37
C GLN A 27 -13.78 -12.06 -3.26
N ILE A 28 -12.48 -11.84 -3.41
CA ILE A 28 -11.46 -12.88 -3.27
C ILE A 28 -11.42 -13.40 -1.83
N LYS A 29 -11.44 -12.49 -0.83
CA LYS A 29 -11.53 -12.86 0.59
C LYS A 29 -12.75 -13.74 0.86
N ALA A 30 -13.93 -13.31 0.41
CA ALA A 30 -15.17 -14.07 0.57
C ALA A 30 -15.11 -15.46 -0.09
N PHE A 31 -14.51 -15.53 -1.29
CA PHE A 31 -14.31 -16.79 -1.99
C PHE A 31 -13.43 -17.76 -1.18
N PHE A 32 -12.26 -17.33 -0.72
CA PHE A 32 -11.35 -18.17 0.07
C PHE A 32 -11.95 -18.59 1.42
N THR A 33 -12.67 -17.70 2.10
CA THR A 33 -13.40 -18.04 3.33
C THR A 33 -14.41 -19.16 3.09
N ARG A 34 -15.09 -19.16 1.94
CA ARG A 34 -16.07 -20.19 1.58
C ARG A 34 -15.41 -21.54 1.25
N ILE A 35 -14.32 -21.54 0.49
CA ILE A 35 -13.73 -22.80 -0.02
C ILE A 35 -12.68 -23.41 0.92
N ALA A 36 -12.05 -22.60 1.77
CA ALA A 36 -10.95 -23.01 2.63
C ALA A 36 -11.04 -22.38 4.03
N PRO A 37 -12.15 -22.60 4.77
CA PRO A 37 -12.41 -21.92 6.05
C PRO A 37 -11.34 -22.19 7.12
N LYS A 38 -10.65 -23.35 7.07
CA LYS A 38 -9.56 -23.70 8.00
C LYS A 38 -8.23 -23.02 7.67
N VAL A 39 -8.07 -22.54 6.44
CA VAL A 39 -6.88 -21.79 5.98
C VAL A 39 -7.15 -20.27 6.06
N ALA A 40 -8.42 -19.87 6.22
CA ALA A 40 -8.92 -18.49 6.16
C ALA A 40 -8.54 -17.57 7.34
N LYS A 41 -7.36 -17.74 7.94
CA LYS A 41 -6.71 -16.70 8.75
C LYS A 41 -5.92 -15.75 7.84
N PHE A 42 -6.52 -15.30 6.73
CA PHE A 42 -5.88 -14.48 5.69
C PHE A 42 -6.08 -12.98 5.91
N ASP A 43 -6.44 -12.52 7.12
CA ASP A 43 -6.66 -11.09 7.32
C ASP A 43 -5.43 -10.28 6.87
N SER A 44 -4.22 -10.69 7.25
CA SER A 44 -2.99 -9.95 6.89
C SER A 44 -2.83 -9.68 5.36
N PRO A 45 -2.87 -10.66 4.43
CA PRO A 45 -2.72 -10.38 2.99
C PRO A 45 -3.81 -9.49 2.37
N PHE A 46 -5.07 -9.66 2.73
CA PHE A 46 -6.17 -8.85 2.17
C PHE A 46 -6.19 -7.43 2.76
N GLU A 47 -5.81 -7.29 4.03
CA GLU A 47 -5.67 -6.00 4.68
C GLU A 47 -4.52 -5.17 4.09
N ILE A 48 -3.48 -5.79 3.53
CA ILE A 48 -2.43 -5.08 2.75
C ILE A 48 -3.04 -4.47 1.50
N ILE A 49 -3.80 -5.25 0.73
CA ILE A 49 -4.42 -4.78 -0.52
C ILE A 49 -5.34 -3.58 -0.24
N ASN A 50 -6.09 -3.64 0.86
CA ASN A 50 -6.93 -2.53 1.29
C ASN A 50 -6.09 -1.29 1.64
N ALA A 51 -5.03 -1.45 2.44
CA ALA A 51 -4.14 -0.35 2.80
C ALA A 51 -3.50 0.31 1.56
N LEU A 52 -3.08 -0.48 0.56
CA LEU A 52 -2.54 0.05 -0.70
C LEU A 52 -3.60 0.84 -1.50
N ALA A 53 -4.86 0.41 -1.47
CA ALA A 53 -5.96 1.12 -2.13
C ALA A 53 -6.30 2.45 -1.43
N GLU A 54 -6.23 2.50 -0.10
CA GLU A 54 -6.40 3.74 0.67
C GLU A 54 -5.35 4.79 0.29
N VAL A 55 -4.06 4.40 0.23
CA VAL A 55 -2.96 5.28 -0.22
C VAL A 55 -3.22 5.85 -1.62
N LEU A 56 -3.83 5.04 -2.50
CA LEU A 56 -4.09 5.44 -3.89
C LEU A 56 -5.19 6.52 -4.01
N LYS A 57 -6.29 6.36 -3.28
CA LYS A 57 -7.43 7.30 -3.31
C LYS A 57 -7.30 8.47 -2.32
N CYS A 58 -6.21 8.53 -1.56
CA CYS A 58 -5.93 9.65 -0.67
C CYS A 58 -5.87 10.96 -1.49
N GLU A 59 -6.79 11.87 -1.17
CA GLU A 59 -7.00 13.12 -1.90
C GLU A 59 -5.98 14.18 -1.48
N ASP A 60 -5.70 14.25 -0.18
CA ASP A 60 -4.76 15.19 0.41
C ASP A 60 -3.33 14.65 0.38
N ALA A 61 -2.45 15.33 -0.35
CA ALA A 61 -1.03 14.97 -0.44
C ALA A 61 -0.29 15.13 0.89
N GLU A 62 -0.76 16.01 1.80
CA GLU A 62 -0.18 16.17 3.13
C GLU A 62 -0.50 14.95 4.01
N MET A 63 -1.71 14.40 3.90
CA MET A 63 -2.13 13.18 4.60
C MET A 63 -1.48 11.90 4.05
N LEU A 64 -0.97 11.93 2.81
CA LEU A 64 -0.30 10.77 2.21
C LEU A 64 0.89 10.28 3.05
N SER A 65 1.61 11.20 3.70
CA SER A 65 2.71 10.85 4.61
C SER A 65 2.24 9.99 5.79
N LEU A 66 1.09 10.31 6.38
CA LEU A 66 0.49 9.55 7.48
C LEU A 66 0.06 8.16 7.03
N ASP A 67 -0.53 8.03 5.85
CA ASP A 67 -0.91 6.72 5.30
C ASP A 67 0.31 5.83 5.05
N LEU A 68 1.43 6.42 4.60
CA LEU A 68 2.70 5.71 4.43
C LEU A 68 3.31 5.29 5.78
N HIS A 69 3.24 6.15 6.81
CA HIS A 69 3.63 5.79 8.17
C HIS A 69 2.81 4.61 8.70
N ASN A 70 1.48 4.68 8.56
CA ASN A 70 0.59 3.59 8.95
C ASN A 70 0.90 2.28 8.20
N LEU A 71 1.28 2.37 6.92
CA LEU A 71 1.66 1.22 6.12
C LEU A 71 2.97 0.58 6.62
N ILE A 72 3.98 1.38 6.96
CA ILE A 72 5.26 0.89 7.50
C ILE A 72 5.09 0.32 8.91
N ASP A 73 4.23 0.95 9.74
CA ASP A 73 3.87 0.47 11.08
C ASP A 73 3.21 -0.91 11.02
N LYS A 74 2.31 -1.10 10.06
CA LYS A 74 1.61 -2.37 9.87
C LYS A 74 2.47 -3.43 9.17
N TYR A 75 3.39 -3.02 8.29
CA TYR A 75 4.24 -3.91 7.49
C TYR A 75 5.70 -3.45 7.47
N PRO A 76 6.51 -3.78 8.50
CA PRO A 76 7.88 -3.28 8.63
C PRO A 76 8.87 -3.82 7.58
N ASP A 77 8.49 -4.86 6.82
CA ASP A 77 9.28 -5.40 5.72
C ASP A 77 9.02 -4.71 4.37
N VAL A 78 8.22 -3.63 4.36
CA VAL A 78 8.07 -2.76 3.20
C VAL A 78 9.38 -2.00 2.92
N THR A 79 9.78 -1.93 1.66
CA THR A 79 11.04 -1.30 1.25
C THR A 79 10.76 0.08 0.66
N GLN A 80 11.80 0.93 0.61
CA GLN A 80 11.73 2.22 -0.06
C GLN A 80 11.26 2.11 -1.53
N ASP A 81 11.65 1.04 -2.22
CA ASP A 81 11.23 0.78 -3.60
C ASP A 81 9.73 0.47 -3.70
N HIS A 82 9.18 -0.33 -2.77
CA HIS A 82 7.73 -0.59 -2.71
C HIS A 82 6.93 0.70 -2.53
N LEU A 83 7.38 1.58 -1.62
CA LEU A 83 6.71 2.87 -1.37
C LEU A 83 6.81 3.79 -2.59
N THR A 84 7.99 3.86 -3.20
CA THR A 84 8.22 4.67 -4.42
C THR A 84 7.31 4.23 -5.56
N GLN A 85 7.23 2.91 -5.80
CA GLN A 85 6.36 2.35 -6.82
C GLN A 85 4.88 2.61 -6.53
N LEU A 86 4.45 2.47 -5.28
CA LEU A 86 3.07 2.73 -4.87
C LEU A 86 2.65 4.17 -5.14
N ILE A 87 3.46 5.14 -4.70
CA ILE A 87 3.16 6.56 -4.89
C ILE A 87 3.25 6.96 -6.37
N ALA A 88 4.19 6.40 -7.12
CA ALA A 88 4.29 6.65 -8.56
C ALA A 88 3.04 6.22 -9.35
N LEU A 89 2.22 5.28 -8.83
CA LEU A 89 0.94 4.92 -9.46
C LEU A 89 -0.03 6.10 -9.47
N ARG A 90 0.05 7.04 -8.50
CA ARG A 90 -0.91 8.13 -8.40
C ARG A 90 -0.81 9.15 -9.54
N GLY A 91 0.38 9.30 -10.14
CA GLY A 91 0.62 10.13 -11.33
C GLY A 91 0.40 11.65 -11.16
N ASP A 92 -0.01 12.11 -9.99
CA ASP A 92 -0.21 13.52 -9.62
C ASP A 92 1.05 14.16 -9.00
N LEU A 93 2.05 13.35 -8.66
CA LEU A 93 3.32 13.78 -8.08
C LEU A 93 4.48 13.59 -9.08
N SER A 94 5.37 14.57 -9.15
CA SER A 94 6.63 14.48 -9.88
C SER A 94 7.58 13.46 -9.24
N LYS A 95 8.56 12.98 -10.01
CA LYS A 95 9.57 12.03 -9.51
C LYS A 95 10.37 12.56 -8.32
N SER A 96 10.60 13.88 -8.25
CA SER A 96 11.25 14.52 -7.09
C SER A 96 10.35 14.46 -5.88
N GLU A 97 9.08 14.88 -5.99
CA GLU A 97 8.12 14.87 -4.87
C GLU A 97 7.93 13.46 -4.30
N VAL A 98 7.86 12.43 -5.16
CA VAL A 98 7.80 11.03 -4.72
C VAL A 98 9.04 10.64 -3.90
N ARG A 99 10.25 10.96 -4.40
CA ARG A 99 11.49 10.62 -3.68
C ARG A 99 11.61 11.36 -2.36
N ASP A 100 11.26 12.64 -2.33
CA ASP A 100 11.39 13.48 -1.14
C ASP A 100 10.43 13.00 -0.06
N MET A 101 9.17 12.72 -0.43
CA MET A 101 8.17 12.18 0.49
C MET A 101 8.57 10.81 1.04
N VAL A 102 8.97 9.88 0.18
CA VAL A 102 9.39 8.54 0.62
C VAL A 102 10.64 8.63 1.51
N SER A 103 11.60 9.49 1.17
CA SER A 103 12.82 9.67 1.99
C SER A 103 12.48 10.24 3.36
N TYR A 104 11.57 11.22 3.43
CA TYR A 104 11.09 11.80 4.68
C TYR A 104 10.44 10.75 5.60
N VAL A 105 9.53 9.93 5.05
CA VAL A 105 8.85 8.87 5.81
C VAL A 105 9.85 7.78 6.24
N VAL A 106 10.75 7.35 5.37
CA VAL A 106 11.73 6.30 5.73
C VAL A 106 12.72 6.77 6.80
N GLN A 107 13.20 8.02 6.73
CA GLN A 107 14.15 8.57 7.71
C GLN A 107 13.52 8.73 9.09
N SER A 108 12.28 9.17 9.17
CA SER A 108 11.55 9.30 10.44
C SER A 108 11.32 7.93 11.10
N GLU A 109 11.18 6.87 10.31
CA GLU A 109 11.01 5.50 10.80
C GLU A 109 12.33 4.85 11.28
N GLN A 110 13.48 5.20 10.72
CA GLN A 110 14.80 4.70 11.15
C GLN A 110 15.15 5.04 12.60
N THR A 111 14.52 6.06 13.17
CA THR A 111 14.73 6.46 14.58
C THR A 111 14.03 5.54 15.58
N LYS A 112 13.11 4.68 15.12
CA LYS A 112 12.33 3.78 15.97
C LYS A 112 13.01 2.40 16.04
N ASN A 113 13.56 2.04 17.20
CA ASN A 113 14.04 0.67 17.45
C ASN A 113 12.84 -0.30 17.44
N ARG A 114 12.72 -1.13 16.39
CA ARG A 114 11.63 -2.10 16.25
C ARG A 114 12.10 -3.54 16.45
N PRO A 115 11.29 -4.38 17.13
CA PRO A 115 11.53 -5.81 17.17
C PRO A 115 11.36 -6.41 15.76
N PRO A 116 12.00 -7.56 15.47
CA PRO A 116 11.86 -8.24 14.19
C PRO A 116 10.39 -8.63 13.96
N ALA A 117 9.80 -8.07 12.91
CA ALA A 117 8.41 -8.33 12.52
C ALA A 117 8.29 -9.58 11.63
N PRO A 118 7.16 -10.30 11.69
CA PRO A 118 6.89 -11.38 10.76
C PRO A 118 6.87 -10.88 9.31
N LYS A 119 7.43 -11.66 8.39
CA LYS A 119 7.46 -11.33 6.95
C LYS A 119 6.04 -11.23 6.39
N SER A 120 5.77 -10.17 5.65
CA SER A 120 4.53 -9.96 4.92
C SER A 120 4.69 -10.33 3.43
N ILE A 121 3.67 -10.03 2.62
CA ILE A 121 3.72 -10.21 1.16
C ILE A 121 4.86 -9.41 0.51
N PHE A 122 5.32 -8.32 1.13
CA PHE A 122 6.40 -7.49 0.60
C PHE A 122 7.71 -8.26 0.46
N SER A 123 7.97 -9.24 1.32
CA SER A 123 9.13 -10.13 1.18
C SER A 123 9.13 -11.01 -0.09
N GLN A 124 8.01 -11.08 -0.82
CA GLN A 124 7.82 -11.91 -2.01
C GLN A 124 7.72 -11.09 -3.31
N LEU A 125 7.76 -9.75 -3.24
CA LEU A 125 7.48 -8.84 -4.36
C LEU A 125 8.72 -8.27 -5.03
#